data_AF-A0A7S1FA01-F1
#
_entry.id   AF-A0A7S1FA01-F1
#
_cell.length_a   1.000
_cell.length_b   1.000
_cell.length_c   1.000
_cell.angle_alpha   90.00
_cell.angle_beta   90.00
_cell.angle_gamma   90.00
#
_symmetry.space_group_name_H-M   'P 1'
#
loop_
_entity.id
_entity.type
_entity.pdbx_description
1 polymer ?
#
loop_
_entity_poly.entity_id
_entity_poly.type
_entity_poly.pdbx_seq_one_letter_code
_entity_poly.pdbx_strand_id
1 'polypeptide(L)'
;MSASSDVVDGIACECAVIAKCKEAVASHDCIVMDDARKVFALFSQGGLRPDELWAFRFCVAEFPWSEDALDWLRGAVSGFSQEGSEPAAKRPKISTDVSPSDVVCDAAIVDALRRIAEGNPSGNVSKDDAEGVLSSAAQEGFTQAHRWAFRRCLTELSFEQAAREFLRERLHEFSRDAVDFGSSSELKGLAAFVVNLDRRADRWTRCEGMLKKELPWLKYERFPASDGSKVEIPEAQIANVWNTKHNAVYGDYDEWVYDAPGTDLDGVFWKWPQDVKDDDPEWSFEEYEPEEEEDAEDDTEKASITNKTTQETRKVKKVFAQRYLNPGLVQRMSGGERGCAHSHRRIWEVAAERAAPTLALEDDAQVVFDRNELGMSSGKVFTERLVLAMREVPDFDVLYLGWSGWRGGHFKLREDEDEGEVVRQVEYVWTTVAYVVSQAGAKKLLAAACPMSQPVDNFMAWEASQGRLKSFVVLDEGDDDDSWAGGVVDQLDFQGDSDIQKSDGGIQGDDVKDFAVLGQ
;
A
#
# COMPACT_ATOMS: atom_id res chain seq x y z
N MET A 1 -0.93 -28.97 1.36
CA MET A 1 -2.11 -28.09 1.14
C MET A 1 -2.06 -27.08 2.27
N SER A 2 -1.81 -25.80 2.01
CA SER A 2 -1.90 -24.79 3.06
C SER A 2 -3.37 -24.66 3.48
N ALA A 3 -3.64 -24.64 4.77
CA ALA A 3 -4.96 -24.32 5.27
C ALA A 3 -5.28 -22.85 4.91
N SER A 4 -6.49 -22.59 4.44
CA SER A 4 -6.96 -21.21 4.25
C SER A 4 -7.20 -20.58 5.63
N SER A 5 -6.74 -19.35 5.83
CA SER A 5 -7.05 -18.52 6.99
C SER A 5 -7.88 -17.31 6.55
N ASP A 6 -8.81 -16.87 7.41
CA ASP A 6 -9.53 -15.61 7.26
C ASP A 6 -8.89 -14.59 8.19
N VAL A 7 -8.66 -13.36 7.73
CA VAL A 7 -8.18 -12.27 8.61
C VAL A 7 -9.38 -11.62 9.28
N VAL A 8 -9.50 -11.79 10.59
CA VAL A 8 -10.55 -11.17 11.41
C VAL A 8 -9.90 -10.15 12.31
N ASP A 9 -10.29 -8.87 12.18
CA ASP A 9 -9.68 -7.78 12.96
C ASP A 9 -8.15 -7.90 12.98
N GLY A 10 -7.53 -7.93 11.79
CA GLY A 10 -6.09 -7.98 11.60
C GLY A 10 -5.38 -9.26 12.05
N ILE A 11 -6.10 -10.26 12.59
CA ILE A 11 -5.50 -11.53 13.01
C ILE A 11 -5.97 -12.67 12.11
N ALA A 12 -5.02 -13.43 11.58
CA ALA A 12 -5.29 -14.65 10.83
C ALA A 12 -5.97 -15.69 11.73
N CYS A 13 -7.20 -16.06 11.38
CA CYS A 13 -8.00 -17.07 12.04
C CYS A 13 -8.16 -18.28 11.12
N GLU A 14 -7.92 -19.49 11.63
CA GLU A 14 -8.07 -20.69 10.81
C GLU A 14 -9.54 -20.95 10.41
N CYS A 15 -9.82 -20.98 9.11
CA CYS A 15 -11.20 -21.16 8.59
C CYS A 15 -11.84 -22.47 9.08
N ALA A 16 -11.05 -23.52 9.32
CA ALA A 16 -11.52 -24.82 9.77
C ALA A 16 -12.17 -24.75 11.17
N VAL A 17 -11.63 -23.93 12.07
CA VAL A 17 -12.18 -23.73 13.42
C VAL A 17 -13.51 -22.99 13.33
N ILE A 18 -13.53 -21.87 12.59
CA ILE A 18 -14.74 -21.06 12.39
C ILE A 18 -15.85 -21.91 11.75
N ALA A 19 -15.52 -22.71 10.73
CA ALA A 19 -16.45 -23.63 10.09
C ALA A 19 -17.01 -24.65 11.11
N LYS A 20 -16.16 -25.17 11.99
CA LYS A 20 -16.60 -26.14 13.00
C LYS A 20 -17.52 -25.54 14.05
N CYS A 21 -17.27 -24.31 14.47
CA CYS A 21 -18.18 -23.55 15.33
C CYS A 21 -19.54 -23.33 14.65
N LYS A 22 -19.55 -22.96 13.36
CA LYS A 22 -20.80 -22.81 12.58
C LYS A 22 -21.60 -24.11 12.50
N GLU A 23 -20.94 -25.25 12.25
CA GLU A 23 -21.58 -26.56 12.23
C GLU A 23 -22.22 -26.92 13.59
N ALA A 24 -21.51 -26.66 14.69
CA ALA A 24 -21.97 -26.94 16.04
C ALA A 24 -23.21 -26.10 16.39
N VAL A 25 -23.17 -24.79 16.13
CA VAL A 25 -24.31 -23.89 16.36
C VAL A 25 -25.50 -24.27 15.49
N ALA A 26 -25.30 -24.64 14.23
CA ALA A 26 -26.39 -25.12 13.37
C ALA A 26 -27.07 -26.39 13.90
N SER A 27 -26.38 -27.17 14.73
CA SER A 27 -26.88 -28.45 15.28
C SER A 27 -27.60 -28.28 16.62
N HIS A 28 -27.15 -27.35 17.47
CA HIS A 28 -27.58 -27.27 18.87
C HIS A 28 -27.95 -25.85 19.35
N ASP A 29 -28.05 -24.87 18.43
CA ASP A 29 -28.22 -23.42 18.67
C ASP A 29 -27.10 -22.77 19.50
N CYS A 30 -26.21 -23.56 20.09
CA CYS A 30 -25.01 -23.19 20.83
C CYS A 30 -23.95 -24.29 20.74
N ILE A 31 -22.71 -23.97 21.08
CA ILE A 31 -21.62 -24.94 21.14
C ILE A 31 -21.67 -25.61 22.51
N VAL A 32 -22.14 -26.85 22.52
CA VAL A 32 -22.20 -27.71 23.71
C VAL A 32 -20.84 -28.36 23.99
N MET A 33 -20.66 -28.93 25.18
CA MET A 33 -19.37 -29.49 25.65
C MET A 33 -18.71 -30.47 24.66
N ASP A 34 -19.47 -31.36 24.03
CA ASP A 34 -18.91 -32.32 23.06
C ASP A 34 -18.41 -31.63 21.79
N ASP A 35 -19.08 -30.57 21.35
CA ASP A 35 -18.64 -29.79 20.19
C ASP A 35 -17.46 -28.87 20.56
N ALA A 36 -17.45 -28.32 21.77
CA ALA A 36 -16.34 -27.55 22.31
C ALA A 36 -15.04 -28.36 22.30
N ARG A 37 -15.09 -29.63 22.70
CA ARG A 37 -13.94 -30.55 22.64
C ARG A 37 -13.47 -30.79 21.21
N LYS A 38 -14.40 -30.90 20.24
CA LYS A 38 -14.05 -31.08 18.82
C LYS A 38 -13.39 -29.83 18.24
N VAL A 39 -13.91 -28.65 18.56
CA VAL A 39 -13.32 -27.37 18.15
C VAL A 39 -11.93 -27.21 18.77
N PHE A 40 -11.79 -27.46 20.07
CA PHE A 40 -10.51 -27.35 20.77
C PHE A 40 -9.45 -28.33 20.24
N ALA A 41 -9.86 -29.53 19.84
CA ALA A 41 -8.98 -30.54 19.25
C ALA A 41 -8.36 -30.13 17.91
N LEU A 42 -8.92 -29.11 17.22
CA LEU A 42 -8.32 -28.56 16.00
C LEU A 42 -7.05 -27.76 16.31
N PHE A 43 -6.98 -27.10 17.47
CA PHE A 43 -5.82 -26.33 17.92
C PHE A 43 -4.74 -27.20 18.56
N SER A 44 -5.13 -28.32 19.19
CA SER A 44 -4.26 -29.01 20.17
C SER A 44 -3.28 -30.03 19.58
N GLN A 45 -2.96 -30.01 18.28
CA GLN A 45 -2.02 -30.98 17.70
C GLN A 45 -0.53 -30.68 17.99
N GLY A 46 -0.23 -29.64 18.77
CA GLY A 46 1.14 -29.30 19.20
C GLY A 46 1.24 -28.29 20.36
N GLY A 47 0.13 -28.00 21.04
CA GLY A 47 -0.01 -26.83 21.92
C GLY A 47 -0.57 -25.63 21.15
N LEU A 48 -1.30 -24.75 21.84
CA LEU A 48 -1.89 -23.55 21.24
C LEU A 48 -0.80 -22.55 20.88
N ARG A 49 -0.63 -22.28 19.59
CA ARG A 49 0.17 -21.16 19.10
C ARG A 49 -0.54 -19.83 19.39
N PRO A 50 0.18 -18.69 19.44
CA PRO A 50 -0.45 -17.39 19.71
C PRO A 50 -1.57 -17.01 18.73
N ASP A 51 -1.40 -17.28 17.43
CA ASP A 51 -2.41 -17.07 16.37
C ASP A 51 -3.65 -17.95 16.57
N GLU A 52 -3.44 -19.21 16.93
CA GLU A 52 -4.51 -20.15 17.27
C GLU A 52 -5.32 -19.70 18.50
N LEU A 53 -4.65 -19.15 19.51
CA LEU A 53 -5.32 -18.61 20.71
C LEU A 53 -6.23 -17.42 20.37
N TRP A 54 -5.83 -16.57 19.42
CA TRP A 54 -6.67 -15.47 18.96
C TRP A 54 -7.88 -15.93 18.15
N ALA A 55 -7.68 -16.90 17.24
CA ALA A 55 -8.78 -17.53 16.53
C ALA A 55 -9.78 -18.16 17.52
N PHE A 56 -9.27 -18.79 18.58
CA PHE A 56 -10.10 -19.35 19.64
C PHE A 56 -10.87 -18.26 20.42
N ARG A 57 -10.21 -17.18 20.85
CA ARG A 57 -10.85 -16.02 21.51
C ARG A 57 -11.94 -15.40 20.64
N PHE A 58 -11.70 -15.30 19.33
CA PHE A 58 -12.72 -14.88 18.38
C PHE A 58 -13.94 -15.82 18.41
N CYS A 59 -13.73 -17.13 18.31
CA CYS A 59 -14.82 -18.11 18.37
C CYS A 59 -15.62 -18.06 19.69
N VAL A 60 -14.97 -17.82 20.83
CA VAL A 60 -15.66 -17.67 22.13
C VAL A 60 -16.60 -16.46 22.12
N ALA A 61 -16.15 -15.35 21.55
CA ALA A 61 -16.97 -14.13 21.48
C ALA A 61 -18.04 -14.20 20.38
N GLU A 62 -17.77 -14.88 19.28
CA GLU A 62 -18.62 -14.87 18.08
C GLU A 62 -19.84 -15.80 18.20
N PHE A 63 -19.65 -16.97 18.80
CA PHE A 63 -20.66 -18.02 18.84
C PHE A 63 -21.32 -18.15 20.22
N PRO A 64 -22.59 -18.58 20.30
CA PRO A 64 -23.18 -19.03 21.56
C PRO A 64 -22.52 -20.31 22.07
N TRP A 65 -22.20 -20.37 23.36
CA TRP A 65 -21.64 -21.54 24.05
C TRP A 65 -22.48 -21.88 25.28
N SER A 66 -22.55 -23.16 25.65
CA SER A 66 -23.14 -23.56 26.94
C SER A 66 -22.19 -23.26 28.10
N GLU A 67 -22.72 -23.05 29.31
CA GLU A 67 -21.91 -22.82 30.53
C GLU A 67 -20.86 -23.90 30.74
N ASP A 68 -21.28 -25.17 30.74
CA ASP A 68 -20.39 -26.32 30.93
C ASP A 68 -19.25 -26.38 29.90
N ALA A 69 -19.50 -25.88 28.69
CA ALA A 69 -18.49 -25.83 27.63
C ALA A 69 -17.47 -24.72 27.91
N LEU A 70 -17.93 -23.53 28.30
CA LEU A 70 -17.06 -22.41 28.65
C LEU A 70 -16.22 -22.70 29.90
N ASP A 71 -16.80 -23.29 30.93
CA ASP A 71 -16.07 -23.68 32.14
C ASP A 71 -14.98 -24.70 31.83
N TRP A 72 -15.30 -25.69 30.99
CA TRP A 72 -14.30 -26.64 30.51
C TRP A 72 -13.18 -25.95 29.73
N LEU A 73 -13.53 -25.03 28.82
CA LEU A 73 -12.54 -24.29 28.01
C LEU A 73 -11.62 -23.41 28.86
N ARG A 74 -12.15 -22.70 29.87
CA ARG A 74 -11.34 -21.90 30.79
C ARG A 74 -10.25 -22.74 31.45
N GLY A 75 -10.62 -23.92 31.94
CA GLY A 75 -9.66 -24.88 32.51
C GLY A 75 -8.68 -25.46 31.49
N ALA A 76 -9.12 -25.64 30.24
CA ALA A 76 -8.25 -26.12 29.16
C ALA A 76 -7.24 -25.05 28.72
N VAL A 77 -7.63 -23.78 28.71
CA VAL A 77 -6.81 -22.65 28.24
C VAL A 77 -5.93 -22.08 29.35
N SER A 78 -6.31 -22.19 30.63
CA SER A 78 -5.51 -21.69 31.76
C SER A 78 -4.10 -22.29 31.83
N GLY A 79 -3.90 -23.48 31.26
CA GLY A 79 -2.58 -24.11 31.13
C GLY A 79 -1.66 -23.49 30.08
N PHE A 80 -2.17 -22.56 29.27
CA PHE A 80 -1.46 -21.89 28.17
C PHE A 80 -1.26 -20.39 28.43
N SER A 81 -1.60 -19.88 29.62
CA SER A 81 -1.44 -18.46 29.93
C SER A 81 0.04 -18.04 29.80
N GLN A 82 0.29 -16.98 29.03
CA GLN A 82 1.62 -16.42 28.78
C GLN A 82 2.18 -15.69 30.02
N GLU A 83 2.22 -16.31 31.21
CA GLU A 83 2.84 -15.72 32.41
C GLU A 83 4.39 -15.65 32.34
N GLY A 84 4.94 -15.57 31.13
CA GLY A 84 6.36 -15.71 30.84
C GLY A 84 7.11 -14.46 30.40
N SER A 85 6.56 -13.24 30.49
CA SER A 85 7.34 -11.98 30.44
C SER A 85 6.44 -10.74 30.56
N GLU A 86 6.23 -10.23 31.77
CA GLU A 86 5.81 -8.82 31.95
C GLU A 86 7.07 -7.96 32.19
N PRO A 87 7.53 -7.14 31.23
CA PRO A 87 8.32 -5.97 31.57
C PRO A 87 7.38 -4.85 32.01
N ALA A 88 7.66 -4.26 33.18
CA ALA A 88 6.99 -3.04 33.63
C ALA A 88 7.05 -1.96 32.55
N ALA A 89 5.89 -1.37 32.23
CA ALA A 89 5.74 -0.32 31.23
C ALA A 89 6.72 0.84 31.50
N LYS A 90 7.83 0.86 30.75
CA LYS A 90 8.58 2.07 30.45
C LYS A 90 8.20 2.50 29.04
N ARG A 91 7.92 3.79 28.85
CA ARG A 91 7.71 4.40 27.53
C ARG A 91 8.75 3.87 26.53
N PRO A 92 8.38 3.32 25.36
CA PRO A 92 9.35 2.66 24.50
C PRO A 92 10.30 3.65 23.83
N LYS A 93 11.60 3.31 23.86
CA LYS A 93 12.49 3.54 22.72
C LYS A 93 12.27 2.39 21.74
N ILE A 94 12.21 2.72 20.46
CA ILE A 94 11.98 1.80 19.33
C ILE A 94 13.03 0.68 19.35
N SER A 95 12.57 -0.57 19.32
CA SER A 95 13.36 -1.79 19.11
C SER A 95 12.49 -2.78 18.32
N THR A 96 13.08 -3.37 17.29
CA THR A 96 12.43 -4.09 16.18
C THR A 96 12.19 -5.58 16.41
N ASP A 97 12.11 -6.05 17.66
CA ASP A 97 11.88 -7.48 17.96
C ASP A 97 10.87 -7.64 19.12
N VAL A 98 9.61 -7.32 18.86
CA VAL A 98 8.51 -7.58 19.82
C VAL A 98 7.54 -8.61 19.23
N SER A 99 7.36 -9.72 19.96
CA SER A 99 6.35 -10.74 19.66
C SER A 99 4.95 -10.12 19.57
N PRO A 100 4.14 -10.41 18.53
CA PRO A 100 2.81 -9.81 18.32
C PRO A 100 1.76 -10.05 19.42
N SER A 101 2.06 -10.77 20.50
CA SER A 101 1.01 -11.28 21.40
C SER A 101 0.45 -10.30 22.43
N ASP A 102 1.19 -9.24 22.79
CA ASP A 102 0.78 -8.32 23.88
C ASP A 102 0.43 -6.89 23.43
N VAL A 103 0.63 -6.56 22.15
CA VAL A 103 0.34 -5.22 21.60
C VAL A 103 -1.12 -5.09 21.11
N VAL A 104 -1.87 -6.20 21.09
CA VAL A 104 -3.18 -6.25 20.42
C VAL A 104 -4.37 -6.01 21.36
N CYS A 105 -4.15 -5.94 22.68
CA CYS A 105 -5.22 -5.64 23.65
C CYS A 105 -4.99 -4.32 24.37
N ASP A 106 -6.08 -3.59 24.58
CA ASP A 106 -6.10 -2.52 25.57
C ASP A 106 -6.00 -3.11 26.99
N ALA A 107 -4.88 -2.86 27.66
CA ALA A 107 -4.62 -3.36 29.00
C ALA A 107 -5.56 -2.74 30.06
N ALA A 108 -6.02 -1.51 29.86
CA ALA A 108 -6.91 -0.85 30.81
C ALA A 108 -8.29 -1.53 30.87
N ILE A 109 -8.81 -1.99 29.73
CA ILE A 109 -10.03 -2.80 29.66
C ILE A 109 -9.85 -4.13 30.39
N VAL A 110 -8.75 -4.83 30.13
CA VAL A 110 -8.45 -6.13 30.75
C VAL A 110 -8.34 -6.00 32.27
N ASP A 111 -7.59 -5.01 32.74
CA ASP A 111 -7.40 -4.73 34.16
C ASP A 111 -8.71 -4.33 34.85
N ALA A 112 -9.54 -3.50 34.19
CA ALA A 112 -10.83 -3.08 34.75
C ALA A 112 -11.73 -4.30 34.99
N LEU A 113 -11.86 -5.19 34.01
CA LEU A 113 -12.71 -6.39 34.12
C LEU A 113 -12.16 -7.41 35.13
N ARG A 114 -10.83 -7.55 35.23
CA ARG A 114 -10.20 -8.40 36.26
C ARG A 114 -10.50 -7.90 37.68
N ARG A 115 -10.33 -6.60 37.94
CA ARG A 115 -10.63 -6.01 39.26
C ARG A 115 -12.09 -6.19 39.65
N ILE A 116 -13.01 -6.06 38.69
CA ILE A 116 -14.44 -6.31 38.90
C ILE A 116 -14.69 -7.76 39.31
N ALA A 117 -14.11 -8.71 38.57
CA ALA A 117 -14.25 -10.14 38.86
C ALA A 117 -13.66 -10.50 40.24
N GLU A 118 -12.48 -9.99 40.60
CA GLU A 118 -11.84 -10.21 41.90
C GLU A 118 -12.63 -9.59 43.07
N GLY A 119 -13.27 -8.45 42.84
CA GLY A 119 -14.09 -7.75 43.83
C GLY A 119 -15.47 -8.37 44.04
N ASN A 120 -15.94 -9.22 43.12
CA ASN A 120 -17.25 -9.86 43.20
C ASN A 120 -17.14 -11.20 43.95
N PRO A 121 -17.94 -11.45 45.02
CA PRO A 121 -17.94 -12.73 45.72
C PRO A 121 -18.24 -13.95 44.85
N SER A 122 -18.95 -13.76 43.74
CA SER A 122 -19.24 -14.82 42.77
C SER A 122 -18.12 -15.05 41.74
N GLY A 123 -17.15 -14.14 41.66
CA GLY A 123 -16.11 -14.14 40.62
C GLY A 123 -16.62 -13.77 39.22
N ASN A 124 -17.90 -13.44 39.07
CA ASN A 124 -18.52 -13.14 37.77
C ASN A 124 -18.57 -11.64 37.49
N VAL A 125 -18.31 -11.28 36.24
CA VAL A 125 -18.60 -9.94 35.71
C VAL A 125 -20.09 -9.85 35.35
N SER A 126 -20.80 -8.89 35.95
CA SER A 126 -22.22 -8.65 35.66
C SER A 126 -22.42 -7.90 34.34
N LYS A 127 -23.66 -7.83 33.85
CA LYS A 127 -23.97 -7.06 32.64
C LYS A 127 -23.67 -5.57 32.82
N ASP A 128 -24.06 -4.99 33.95
CA ASP A 128 -23.88 -3.55 34.22
C ASP A 128 -22.40 -3.18 34.28
N ASP A 129 -21.57 -4.07 34.84
CA ASP A 129 -20.11 -3.90 34.87
C ASP A 129 -19.51 -3.92 33.46
N ALA A 130 -19.89 -4.92 32.65
CA ALA A 130 -19.43 -5.04 31.27
C ALA A 130 -19.85 -3.83 30.42
N GLU A 131 -21.09 -3.35 30.59
CA GLU A 131 -21.62 -2.16 29.92
C GLU A 131 -20.88 -0.88 30.35
N GLY A 132 -20.52 -0.75 31.63
CA GLY A 132 -19.72 0.37 32.13
C GLY A 132 -18.33 0.44 31.52
N VAL A 133 -17.61 -0.69 31.43
CA VAL A 133 -16.29 -0.76 30.81
C VAL A 133 -16.37 -0.49 29.31
N LEU A 134 -17.35 -1.10 28.62
CA LEU A 134 -17.57 -0.90 27.19
C LEU A 134 -17.88 0.56 26.86
N SER A 135 -18.77 1.19 27.62
CA SER A 135 -19.16 2.59 27.42
C SER A 135 -17.97 3.53 27.61
N SER A 136 -17.10 3.23 28.57
CA SER A 136 -15.88 4.01 28.82
C SER A 136 -14.91 3.89 27.63
N ALA A 137 -14.68 2.67 27.14
CA ALA A 137 -13.83 2.43 25.97
C ALA A 137 -14.39 3.06 24.68
N ALA A 138 -15.70 3.10 24.52
CA ALA A 138 -16.35 3.66 23.33
C ALA A 138 -16.28 5.20 23.27
N GLN A 139 -16.13 5.90 24.40
CA GLN A 139 -15.99 7.37 24.42
C GLN A 139 -14.74 7.86 23.70
N GLU A 140 -13.70 7.03 23.63
CA GLU A 140 -12.41 7.34 23.02
C GLU A 140 -12.29 6.79 21.57
N GLY A 141 -13.39 6.25 21.02
CA GLY A 141 -13.40 5.54 19.74
C GLY A 141 -13.17 4.05 19.94
N PHE A 142 -14.08 3.22 19.45
CA PHE A 142 -14.02 1.78 19.68
C PHE A 142 -13.05 1.07 18.71
N THR A 143 -11.79 0.93 19.14
CA THR A 143 -10.69 0.40 18.32
C THR A 143 -10.70 -1.13 18.20
N GLN A 144 -9.83 -1.63 17.31
CA GLN A 144 -9.49 -3.05 17.21
C GLN A 144 -8.89 -3.60 18.51
N ALA A 145 -8.05 -2.82 19.19
CA ALA A 145 -7.45 -3.21 20.47
C ALA A 145 -8.51 -3.38 21.56
N HIS A 146 -9.56 -2.55 21.55
CA HIS A 146 -10.72 -2.72 22.43
C HIS A 146 -11.45 -4.04 22.15
N ARG A 147 -11.71 -4.37 20.88
CA ARG A 147 -12.36 -5.64 20.50
C ARG A 147 -11.59 -6.85 21.02
N TRP A 148 -10.27 -6.88 20.81
CA TRP A 148 -9.45 -7.99 21.27
C TRP A 148 -9.35 -8.07 22.79
N ALA A 149 -9.31 -6.93 23.50
CA ALA A 149 -9.37 -6.90 24.96
C ALA A 149 -10.65 -7.58 25.50
N PHE A 150 -11.82 -7.23 24.95
CA PHE A 150 -13.07 -7.88 25.35
C PHE A 150 -13.12 -9.38 25.01
N ARG A 151 -12.63 -9.79 23.83
CA ARG A 151 -12.55 -11.21 23.44
C ARG A 151 -11.63 -12.01 24.37
N ARG A 152 -10.50 -11.42 24.76
CA ARG A 152 -9.59 -12.00 25.75
C ARG A 152 -10.30 -12.18 27.09
N CYS A 153 -10.94 -11.14 27.61
CA CYS A 153 -11.66 -11.21 28.87
C CYS A 153 -12.76 -12.27 28.85
N LEU A 154 -13.57 -12.36 27.79
CA LEU A 154 -14.62 -13.39 27.63
C LEU A 154 -14.08 -14.83 27.73
N THR A 155 -12.81 -15.03 27.40
CA THR A 155 -12.12 -16.32 27.44
C THR A 155 -11.49 -16.61 28.80
N GLU A 156 -10.95 -15.59 29.48
CA GLU A 156 -10.17 -15.73 30.71
C GLU A 156 -11.02 -15.57 31.99
N LEU A 157 -12.10 -14.79 31.93
CA LEU A 157 -12.91 -14.44 33.09
C LEU A 157 -14.27 -15.13 33.08
N SER A 158 -14.88 -15.20 34.25
CA SER A 158 -16.26 -15.65 34.41
C SER A 158 -17.19 -14.46 34.26
N PHE A 159 -18.25 -14.65 33.47
CA PHE A 159 -19.25 -13.62 33.17
C PHE A 159 -20.62 -14.21 33.43
N GLU A 160 -21.57 -13.38 33.87
CA GLU A 160 -22.98 -13.77 33.82
C GLU A 160 -23.42 -14.01 32.37
N GLN A 161 -24.44 -14.84 32.16
CA GLN A 161 -24.98 -15.10 30.83
C GLN A 161 -25.42 -13.81 30.13
N ALA A 162 -26.15 -12.94 30.84
CA ALA A 162 -26.60 -11.65 30.31
C ALA A 162 -25.45 -10.72 29.91
N ALA A 163 -24.32 -10.75 30.62
CA ALA A 163 -23.13 -9.96 30.29
C ALA A 163 -22.45 -10.45 29.01
N ARG A 164 -22.35 -11.77 28.84
CA ARG A 164 -21.81 -12.39 27.61
C ARG A 164 -22.67 -12.10 26.40
N GLU A 165 -23.97 -12.28 26.52
CA GLU A 165 -24.91 -12.01 25.42
C GLU A 165 -24.82 -10.54 25.00
N PHE A 166 -24.79 -9.63 25.98
CA PHE A 166 -24.58 -8.19 25.74
C PHE A 166 -23.26 -7.90 25.01
N LEU A 167 -22.12 -8.38 25.53
CA LEU A 167 -20.82 -8.11 24.91
C LEU A 167 -20.72 -8.72 23.51
N ARG A 168 -21.26 -9.93 23.30
CA ARG A 168 -21.33 -10.52 21.96
C ARG A 168 -22.13 -9.65 21.01
N GLU A 169 -23.35 -9.26 21.39
CA GLU A 169 -24.19 -8.39 20.54
C GLU A 169 -23.48 -7.08 20.20
N ARG A 170 -22.82 -6.45 21.16
CA ARG A 170 -22.06 -5.21 20.92
C ARG A 170 -20.82 -5.40 20.09
N LEU A 171 -20.02 -6.45 20.35
CA LEU A 171 -18.86 -6.77 19.51
C LEU A 171 -19.30 -7.09 18.07
N HIS A 172 -20.45 -7.75 17.89
CA HIS A 172 -21.08 -7.94 16.59
C HIS A 172 -21.50 -6.62 15.97
N GLU A 173 -22.16 -5.74 16.71
CA GLU A 173 -22.56 -4.40 16.23
C GLU A 173 -21.35 -3.60 15.78
N PHE A 174 -20.29 -3.52 16.60
CA PHE A 174 -19.04 -2.86 16.23
C PHE A 174 -18.28 -3.56 15.10
N SER A 175 -18.58 -4.84 14.83
CA SER A 175 -18.04 -5.57 13.67
C SER A 175 -18.93 -5.42 12.42
N ARG A 176 -20.23 -5.13 12.59
CA ARG A 176 -21.24 -4.91 11.54
C ARG A 176 -21.36 -3.43 11.14
N ASP A 177 -20.97 -2.53 12.02
CA ASP A 177 -20.64 -1.12 11.75
C ASP A 177 -19.29 -1.00 11.02
N ALA A 178 -18.75 -2.11 10.49
CA ALA A 178 -17.97 -2.05 9.27
C ALA A 178 -18.85 -1.36 8.22
N VAL A 179 -18.75 -0.03 8.18
CA VAL A 179 -19.43 0.87 7.25
C VAL A 179 -19.44 0.16 5.90
N ASP A 180 -20.64 -0.07 5.36
CA ASP A 180 -20.76 -0.60 4.00
C ASP A 180 -20.31 0.50 3.03
N PHE A 181 -18.99 0.66 2.92
CA PHE A 181 -18.37 1.65 2.08
C PHE A 181 -18.78 1.45 0.62
N GLY A 182 -19.19 0.23 0.21
CA GLY A 182 -19.69 -0.07 -1.12
C GLY A 182 -21.00 0.65 -1.48
N SER A 183 -21.80 1.06 -0.49
CA SER A 183 -23.01 1.88 -0.69
C SER A 183 -22.82 3.37 -0.39
N SER A 184 -21.56 3.79 -0.16
CA SER A 184 -21.23 5.18 0.19
C SER A 184 -21.59 6.17 -0.92
N SER A 185 -22.02 7.37 -0.53
CA SER A 185 -22.46 8.41 -1.47
C SER A 185 -21.34 8.92 -2.39
N GLU A 186 -20.10 8.85 -1.92
CA GLU A 186 -18.87 9.24 -2.61
C GLU A 186 -18.63 8.36 -3.84
N LEU A 187 -19.02 7.07 -3.78
CA LEU A 187 -18.89 6.14 -4.91
C LEU A 187 -20.06 6.26 -5.91
N LYS A 188 -21.08 7.08 -5.61
CA LYS A 188 -22.29 7.15 -6.43
C LYS A 188 -21.97 7.70 -7.82
N GLY A 189 -22.14 6.83 -8.82
CA GLY A 189 -21.91 7.19 -10.21
C GLY A 189 -20.45 7.06 -10.66
N LEU A 190 -19.53 6.69 -9.76
CA LEU A 190 -18.20 6.24 -10.13
C LEU A 190 -18.34 5.05 -11.08
N ALA A 191 -17.60 5.08 -12.19
CA ALA A 191 -17.45 3.91 -13.04
C ALA A 191 -15.98 3.78 -13.44
N ALA A 192 -15.55 2.53 -13.58
CA ALA A 192 -14.20 2.21 -13.97
C ALA A 192 -14.07 1.88 -15.45
N PHE A 193 -13.00 2.36 -16.06
CA PHE A 193 -12.59 2.01 -17.41
C PHE A 193 -11.24 1.30 -17.32
N VAL A 194 -11.24 0.02 -17.70
CA VAL A 194 -10.03 -0.80 -17.67
C VAL A 194 -9.37 -0.75 -19.03
N VAL A 195 -8.22 -0.07 -19.13
CA VAL A 195 -7.39 -0.02 -20.33
C VAL A 195 -6.83 -1.41 -20.60
N ASN A 196 -7.25 -2.01 -21.71
CA ASN A 196 -6.81 -3.36 -22.09
C ASN A 196 -6.61 -3.46 -23.60
N LEU A 197 -5.50 -4.07 -24.02
CA LEU A 197 -5.24 -4.35 -25.43
C LEU A 197 -6.13 -5.50 -25.93
N ASP A 198 -6.70 -5.36 -27.13
CA ASP A 198 -7.54 -6.41 -27.76
C ASP A 198 -6.83 -7.76 -27.90
N ARG A 199 -5.51 -7.75 -28.08
CA ARG A 199 -4.69 -8.95 -28.16
C ARG A 199 -4.40 -9.62 -26.80
N ARG A 200 -4.80 -9.01 -25.68
CA ARG A 200 -4.54 -9.48 -24.29
C ARG A 200 -5.83 -9.83 -23.55
N ALA A 201 -6.63 -10.72 -24.13
CA ALA A 201 -7.88 -11.19 -23.51
C ALA A 201 -7.65 -11.99 -22.21
N ASP A 202 -6.46 -12.57 -22.05
CA ASP A 202 -5.99 -13.22 -20.82
C ASP A 202 -5.99 -12.24 -19.64
N ARG A 203 -5.41 -11.05 -19.82
CA ARG A 203 -5.33 -10.01 -18.79
C ARG A 203 -6.70 -9.46 -18.43
N TRP A 204 -7.54 -9.22 -19.45
CA TRP A 204 -8.93 -8.81 -19.24
C TRP A 204 -9.68 -9.83 -18.39
N THR A 205 -9.56 -11.13 -18.71
CA THR A 205 -10.25 -12.19 -17.96
C THR A 205 -9.81 -12.23 -16.49
N ARG A 206 -8.51 -12.05 -16.22
CA ARG A 206 -7.95 -11.96 -14.87
C ARG A 206 -8.50 -10.75 -14.12
N CYS A 207 -8.34 -9.56 -14.69
CA CYS A 207 -8.75 -8.30 -14.08
C CYS A 207 -10.26 -8.29 -13.83
N GLU A 208 -11.07 -8.72 -14.81
CA GLU A 208 -12.52 -8.84 -14.64
C GLU A 208 -12.90 -9.82 -13.52
N GLY A 209 -12.24 -10.97 -13.43
CA GLY A 209 -12.47 -11.94 -12.36
C GLY A 209 -12.20 -11.35 -10.97
N MET A 210 -11.11 -10.58 -10.83
CA MET A 210 -10.79 -9.85 -9.60
C MET A 210 -11.86 -8.80 -9.28
N LEU A 211 -12.22 -7.93 -10.24
CA LEU A 211 -13.20 -6.86 -10.03
C LEU A 211 -14.58 -7.42 -9.65
N LYS A 212 -15.06 -8.49 -10.30
CA LYS A 212 -16.34 -9.15 -9.95
C LYS A 212 -16.36 -9.68 -8.53
N LYS A 213 -15.22 -10.23 -8.08
CA LYS A 213 -15.10 -10.87 -6.78
C LYS A 213 -14.94 -9.83 -5.67
N GLU A 214 -14.02 -8.89 -5.85
CA GLU A 214 -13.55 -7.99 -4.81
C GLU A 214 -14.34 -6.68 -4.77
N LEU A 215 -14.86 -6.22 -5.91
CA LEU A 215 -15.57 -4.94 -6.04
C LEU A 215 -16.96 -5.11 -6.68
N PRO A 216 -17.86 -5.94 -6.11
CA PRO A 216 -19.17 -6.23 -6.71
C PRO A 216 -20.08 -4.99 -6.83
N TRP A 217 -19.79 -3.92 -6.10
CA TRP A 217 -20.49 -2.64 -6.18
C TRP A 217 -20.05 -1.77 -7.37
N LEU A 218 -18.84 -2.00 -7.91
CA LEU A 218 -18.23 -1.14 -8.92
C LEU A 218 -18.80 -1.47 -10.30
N LYS A 219 -19.32 -0.45 -10.97
CA LYS A 219 -19.60 -0.53 -12.41
C LYS A 219 -18.30 -0.34 -13.16
N TYR A 220 -17.94 -1.29 -14.00
CA TYR A 220 -16.74 -1.20 -14.80
C TYR A 220 -16.98 -1.69 -16.23
N GLU A 221 -16.18 -1.19 -17.16
CA GLU A 221 -16.18 -1.65 -18.55
C GLU A 221 -14.77 -1.75 -19.11
N ARG A 222 -14.60 -2.67 -20.07
CA ARG A 222 -13.36 -2.80 -20.83
C ARG A 222 -13.21 -1.61 -21.76
N PHE A 223 -12.10 -0.90 -21.68
CA PHE A 223 -11.77 0.21 -22.55
C PHE A 223 -10.66 -0.21 -23.53
N PRO A 224 -10.92 -0.30 -24.84
CA PRO A 224 -9.94 -0.76 -25.81
C PRO A 224 -8.72 0.15 -25.86
N ALA A 225 -7.58 -0.36 -25.38
CA ALA A 225 -6.31 0.33 -25.43
C ALA A 225 -5.84 0.50 -26.87
N SER A 226 -5.08 1.57 -27.12
CA SER A 226 -4.43 1.79 -28.40
C SER A 226 -3.13 1.02 -28.44
N ASP A 227 -3.03 0.10 -29.39
CA ASP A 227 -1.78 -0.58 -29.70
C ASP A 227 -0.92 0.35 -30.57
N GLY A 228 -0.04 1.14 -29.95
CA GLY A 228 0.82 2.08 -30.67
C GLY A 228 1.87 1.39 -31.56
N SER A 229 1.98 0.05 -31.53
CA SER A 229 2.75 -0.72 -32.50
C SER A 229 1.96 -1.09 -33.76
N LYS A 230 0.62 -0.99 -33.73
CA LYS A 230 -0.29 -1.38 -34.81
C LYS A 230 -1.12 -0.23 -35.38
N VAL A 231 -1.41 0.78 -34.56
CA VAL A 231 -2.28 1.89 -34.91
C VAL A 231 -1.45 3.16 -35.04
N GLU A 232 -1.66 3.88 -36.14
CA GLU A 232 -1.09 5.22 -36.31
C GLU A 232 -1.80 6.20 -35.36
N ILE A 233 -1.07 6.66 -34.36
CA ILE A 233 -1.53 7.67 -33.40
C ILE A 233 -1.18 9.05 -33.96
N PRO A 234 -2.13 9.99 -34.10
CA PRO A 234 -1.84 11.32 -34.64
C PRO A 234 -0.84 12.10 -33.76
N GLU A 235 0.19 12.69 -34.37
CA GLU A 235 1.18 13.53 -33.67
C GLU A 235 0.56 14.74 -32.96
N ALA A 236 -0.55 15.26 -33.49
CA ALA A 236 -1.30 16.36 -32.88
C ALA A 236 -1.95 15.97 -31.54
N GLN A 237 -2.09 14.67 -31.27
CA GLN A 237 -2.59 14.15 -30.01
C GLN A 237 -1.42 13.75 -29.10
N ILE A 238 -0.52 12.88 -29.60
CA ILE A 238 0.63 12.36 -28.86
C ILE A 238 1.90 12.57 -29.69
N ALA A 239 2.88 13.29 -29.16
CA ALA A 239 4.12 13.61 -29.87
C ALA A 239 4.99 12.38 -30.12
N ASN A 240 5.78 12.38 -31.19
CA ASN A 240 6.70 11.27 -31.52
C ASN A 240 8.00 11.32 -30.71
N VAL A 241 8.32 12.48 -30.16
CA VAL A 241 9.52 12.72 -29.37
C VAL A 241 9.15 13.53 -28.14
N TRP A 242 9.94 13.34 -27.09
CA TRP A 242 9.81 14.07 -25.83
C TRP A 242 11.20 14.44 -25.30
N ASN A 243 11.25 15.35 -24.31
CA ASN A 243 12.51 15.83 -23.75
C ASN A 243 12.56 15.56 -22.24
N THR A 244 13.66 15.00 -21.75
CA THR A 244 13.82 14.57 -20.36
C THR A 244 13.88 15.71 -19.34
N LYS A 245 14.08 16.97 -19.75
CA LYS A 245 14.33 18.10 -18.85
C LYS A 245 13.29 18.29 -17.74
N HIS A 246 12.03 17.92 -18.00
CA HIS A 246 10.96 18.05 -17.02
C HIS A 246 11.04 16.97 -15.93
N ASN A 247 11.47 15.76 -16.29
CA ASN A 247 11.68 14.65 -15.35
C ASN A 247 13.04 14.73 -14.64
N ALA A 248 14.05 15.31 -15.31
CA ALA A 248 15.42 15.30 -14.83
C ALA A 248 15.59 15.93 -13.44
N VAL A 249 14.73 16.89 -13.08
CA VAL A 249 14.73 17.51 -11.75
C VAL A 249 14.31 16.52 -10.64
N TYR A 250 13.55 15.49 -10.98
CA TYR A 250 12.89 14.56 -10.04
C TYR A 250 13.43 13.13 -10.09
N GLY A 251 14.17 12.77 -11.14
CA GLY A 251 14.86 11.49 -11.24
C GLY A 251 16.27 11.52 -10.67
N ASP A 252 16.81 10.33 -10.41
CA ASP A 252 18.20 10.14 -10.01
C ASP A 252 19.09 10.12 -11.26
N TYR A 253 19.51 11.31 -11.69
CA TYR A 253 20.43 11.50 -12.81
C TYR A 253 21.83 11.87 -12.32
N ASP A 254 22.19 11.45 -11.11
CA ASP A 254 23.53 11.59 -10.60
C ASP A 254 24.49 10.67 -11.34
N GLU A 255 25.69 11.15 -11.60
CA GLU A 255 26.74 10.42 -12.28
C GLU A 255 28.08 10.62 -11.59
N TRP A 256 28.89 9.57 -11.59
CA TRP A 256 30.29 9.71 -11.23
C TRP A 256 31.05 10.26 -12.42
N VAL A 257 31.67 11.43 -12.21
CA VAL A 257 32.60 12.04 -13.15
C VAL A 257 34.00 12.04 -12.58
N TYR A 258 35.02 12.01 -13.44
CA TYR A 258 36.40 12.18 -13.00
C TYR A 258 36.59 13.55 -12.34
N ASP A 259 37.20 13.54 -11.16
CA ASP A 259 37.57 14.74 -10.41
C ASP A 259 39.07 14.98 -10.62
N ALA A 260 39.41 15.69 -11.71
CA ALA A 260 40.79 15.87 -12.15
C ALA A 260 41.03 17.29 -12.67
N PRO A 261 40.91 18.32 -11.80
CA PRO A 261 40.96 19.73 -12.21
C PRO A 261 42.16 20.07 -13.09
N GLY A 262 41.91 20.76 -14.20
CA GLY A 262 42.95 21.18 -15.14
C GLY A 262 43.40 20.10 -16.13
N THR A 263 42.74 18.95 -16.18
CA THR A 263 42.98 17.90 -17.16
C THR A 263 41.80 17.74 -18.13
N ASP A 264 42.02 17.09 -19.27
CA ASP A 264 40.96 16.76 -20.23
C ASP A 264 39.95 15.71 -19.70
N LEU A 265 40.23 15.12 -18.53
CA LEU A 265 39.33 14.17 -17.87
C LEU A 265 38.38 14.86 -16.90
N ASP A 266 38.65 16.09 -16.45
CA ASP A 266 37.83 16.75 -15.44
C ASP A 266 36.35 16.85 -15.87
N GLY A 267 35.45 16.33 -15.03
CA GLY A 267 34.01 16.33 -15.32
C GLY A 267 33.56 15.33 -16.41
N VAL A 268 34.46 14.48 -16.92
CA VAL A 268 34.09 13.44 -17.89
C VAL A 268 33.37 12.30 -17.17
N PHE A 269 32.21 11.89 -17.71
CA PHE A 269 31.45 10.74 -17.23
C PHE A 269 32.33 9.48 -17.12
N TRP A 270 32.33 8.88 -15.93
CA TRP A 270 32.91 7.57 -15.70
C TRP A 270 31.83 6.49 -15.65
N LYS A 271 30.88 6.62 -14.72
CA LYS A 271 29.88 5.58 -14.46
C LYS A 271 28.64 6.12 -13.76
N TRP A 272 27.53 5.40 -13.90
CA TRP A 272 26.35 5.64 -13.09
C TRP A 272 26.50 5.01 -11.70
N PRO A 273 25.92 5.60 -10.63
CA PRO A 273 25.97 5.05 -9.28
C PRO A 273 25.50 3.58 -9.20
N GLN A 274 24.37 3.25 -9.81
CA GLN A 274 23.81 1.89 -9.85
C GLN A 274 24.66 0.87 -10.64
N ASP A 275 25.56 1.34 -11.49
CA ASP A 275 26.47 0.49 -12.26
C ASP A 275 27.81 0.24 -11.53
N VAL A 276 28.03 0.91 -10.39
CA VAL A 276 29.15 0.64 -9.50
C VAL A 276 28.83 -0.63 -8.72
N LYS A 277 29.65 -1.67 -8.90
CA LYS A 277 29.48 -2.97 -8.25
C LYS A 277 30.78 -3.35 -7.56
N ASP A 278 30.68 -3.92 -6.36
CA ASP A 278 31.83 -4.40 -5.59
C ASP A 278 32.66 -5.45 -6.36
N ASP A 279 32.00 -6.21 -7.23
CA ASP A 279 32.58 -7.30 -8.02
C ASP A 279 32.98 -6.89 -9.45
N ASP A 280 33.05 -5.59 -9.76
CA ASP A 280 33.48 -5.12 -11.09
C ASP A 280 34.84 -5.71 -11.48
N PRO A 281 34.98 -6.40 -12.63
CA PRO A 281 36.20 -7.10 -12.97
C PRO A 281 37.39 -6.17 -13.30
N GLU A 282 37.13 -4.91 -13.63
CA GLU A 282 38.13 -3.96 -14.12
C GLU A 282 38.51 -2.92 -13.06
N TRP A 283 37.56 -2.44 -12.27
CA TRP A 283 37.76 -1.36 -11.31
C TRP A 283 37.45 -1.77 -9.87
N SER A 284 38.19 -1.24 -8.91
CA SER A 284 37.74 -1.14 -7.51
C SER A 284 37.27 0.28 -7.23
N PHE A 285 36.30 0.44 -6.34
CA PHE A 285 35.67 1.70 -5.98
C PHE A 285 35.62 1.81 -4.46
N GLU A 286 36.03 2.97 -3.93
CA GLU A 286 36.05 3.25 -2.49
C GLU A 286 35.63 4.71 -2.26
N GLU A 287 34.45 4.91 -1.65
CA GLU A 287 33.98 6.23 -1.22
C GLU A 287 34.81 6.72 -0.04
N TYR A 288 35.03 8.03 0.03
CA TYR A 288 35.78 8.64 1.11
C TYR A 288 35.18 9.99 1.52
N GLU A 289 35.27 10.30 2.81
CA GLU A 289 34.96 11.64 3.33
C GLU A 289 36.17 12.57 3.09
N PRO A 290 35.97 13.81 2.60
CA PRO A 290 37.06 14.75 2.41
C PRO A 290 37.76 15.08 3.75
N GLU A 291 39.10 14.98 3.78
CA GLU A 291 39.90 15.14 5.00
C GLU A 291 40.15 16.62 5.41
N GLU A 292 39.90 17.60 4.52
CA GLU A 292 40.26 19.02 4.72
C GLU A 292 39.04 19.96 4.69
N GLU A 293 39.01 20.96 5.59
CA GLU A 293 37.92 21.95 5.71
C GLU A 293 37.67 22.78 4.43
N GLU A 294 38.68 22.97 3.56
CA GLU A 294 38.52 23.66 2.26
C GLU A 294 37.78 22.81 1.21
N ASP A 295 37.75 21.50 1.37
CA ASP A 295 37.03 20.54 0.51
C ASP A 295 35.66 20.14 1.08
N ALA A 296 35.33 20.59 2.30
CA ALA A 296 34.11 20.28 3.04
C ALA A 296 32.97 21.30 2.81
N GLU A 297 33.20 22.35 2.02
CA GLU A 297 32.14 23.32 1.67
C GLU A 297 31.16 22.79 0.60
N ASP A 298 31.50 21.68 -0.05
CA ASP A 298 30.67 21.04 -1.08
C ASP A 298 30.29 19.63 -0.59
N ASP A 299 29.02 19.42 -0.20
CA ASP A 299 28.41 18.14 0.22
C ASP A 299 28.41 17.06 -0.90
N THR A 300 29.26 17.24 -1.91
CA THR A 300 29.44 16.33 -3.03
C THR A 300 30.18 15.07 -2.57
N GLU A 301 29.53 13.91 -2.77
CA GLU A 301 30.13 12.60 -2.55
C GLU A 301 31.36 12.39 -3.45
N LYS A 302 32.45 11.87 -2.87
CA LYS A 302 33.74 11.62 -3.55
C LYS A 302 34.17 10.17 -3.39
N ALA A 303 34.82 9.63 -4.41
CA ALA A 303 35.34 8.26 -4.38
C ALA A 303 36.67 8.13 -5.14
N SER A 304 37.41 7.08 -4.80
CA SER A 304 38.64 6.67 -5.49
C SER A 304 38.38 5.41 -6.29
N ILE A 305 38.80 5.41 -7.55
CA ILE A 305 38.70 4.27 -8.45
C ILE A 305 40.09 3.75 -8.80
N THR A 306 40.31 2.44 -8.70
CA THR A 306 41.60 1.84 -9.03
C THR A 306 41.44 0.75 -10.08
N ASN A 307 42.16 0.87 -11.18
CA ASN A 307 42.17 -0.15 -12.22
C ASN A 307 42.90 -1.40 -11.70
N LYS A 308 42.23 -2.56 -11.67
CA LYS A 308 42.77 -3.79 -11.10
C LYS A 308 43.98 -4.33 -11.87
N THR A 309 44.11 -4.00 -13.16
CA THR A 309 45.23 -4.44 -14.00
C THR A 309 46.42 -3.50 -13.93
N THR A 310 46.20 -2.19 -14.11
CA THR A 310 47.30 -1.21 -14.17
C THR A 310 47.70 -0.67 -12.81
N GLN A 311 46.87 -0.87 -11.78
CA GLN A 311 47.01 -0.29 -10.44
C GLN A 311 47.00 1.25 -10.47
N GLU A 312 46.45 1.84 -11.54
CA GLU A 312 46.27 3.28 -11.65
C GLU A 312 45.03 3.70 -10.86
N THR A 313 45.21 4.64 -9.93
CA THR A 313 44.13 5.22 -9.13
C THR A 313 43.76 6.60 -9.64
N ARG A 314 42.46 6.88 -9.72
CA ARG A 314 41.90 8.19 -10.07
C ARG A 314 40.80 8.56 -9.08
N LYS A 315 40.53 9.87 -8.97
CA LYS A 315 39.43 10.40 -8.17
C LYS A 315 38.20 10.62 -9.05
N VAL A 316 37.04 10.38 -8.47
CA VAL A 316 35.73 10.69 -9.05
C VAL A 316 34.88 11.41 -8.01
N LYS A 317 33.91 12.19 -8.49
CA LYS A 317 32.90 12.86 -7.66
C LYS A 317 31.52 12.65 -8.24
N LYS A 318 30.51 12.55 -7.39
CA LYS A 318 29.12 12.40 -7.82
C LYS A 318 28.54 13.77 -8.14
N VAL A 319 28.06 13.96 -9.36
CA VAL A 319 27.44 15.21 -9.79
C VAL A 319 26.14 14.92 -10.50
N PHE A 320 25.20 15.86 -10.43
CA PHE A 320 24.02 15.78 -11.27
C PHE A 320 24.41 15.94 -12.75
N ALA A 321 23.96 15.04 -13.62
CA ALA A 321 24.25 15.07 -15.04
C ALA A 321 23.51 16.23 -15.75
N GLN A 322 24.12 17.42 -15.78
CA GLN A 322 23.49 18.67 -16.24
C GLN A 322 22.92 18.61 -17.67
N ARG A 323 23.44 17.71 -18.52
CA ARG A 323 22.94 17.44 -19.87
C ARG A 323 21.46 17.02 -19.90
N TYR A 324 20.94 16.40 -18.85
CA TYR A 324 19.53 16.00 -18.76
C TYR A 324 18.59 17.15 -18.35
N LEU A 325 19.13 18.21 -17.73
CA LEU A 325 18.36 19.42 -17.37
C LEU A 325 18.40 20.48 -18.48
N ASN A 326 19.56 20.70 -19.09
CA ASN A 326 19.73 21.76 -20.08
C ASN A 326 20.68 21.35 -21.22
N PRO A 327 20.18 21.17 -22.46
CA PRO A 327 18.79 21.36 -22.91
C PRO A 327 17.85 20.18 -22.57
N GLY A 328 18.35 19.13 -21.92
CA GLY A 328 17.67 17.84 -21.77
C GLY A 328 17.85 16.94 -22.99
N LEU A 329 17.63 15.64 -22.81
CA LEU A 329 17.78 14.64 -23.87
C LEU A 329 16.48 14.50 -24.64
N VAL A 330 16.55 14.59 -25.98
CA VAL A 330 15.41 14.30 -26.86
C VAL A 330 15.34 12.79 -27.10
N GLN A 331 14.24 12.19 -26.67
CA GLN A 331 13.96 10.77 -26.81
C GLN A 331 12.78 10.54 -27.76
N ARG A 332 12.79 9.41 -28.48
CA ARG A 332 11.64 8.96 -29.27
C ARG A 332 10.67 8.22 -28.36
N MET A 333 9.39 8.58 -28.40
CA MET A 333 8.37 7.79 -27.70
C MET A 333 8.21 6.42 -28.36
N SER A 334 8.26 5.35 -27.57
CA SER A 334 7.99 3.98 -28.01
C SER A 334 6.53 3.81 -28.44
N GLY A 335 6.24 2.71 -29.15
CA GLY A 335 4.86 2.35 -29.47
C GLY A 335 4.02 2.08 -28.22
N GLY A 336 4.64 1.52 -27.17
CA GLY A 336 4.01 1.29 -25.87
C GLY A 336 3.64 2.60 -25.18
N GLU A 337 4.60 3.52 -25.06
CA GLU A 337 4.39 4.84 -24.45
C GLU A 337 3.30 5.65 -25.17
N ARG A 338 3.36 5.70 -26.50
CA ARG A 338 2.33 6.39 -27.30
C ARG A 338 0.96 5.73 -27.14
N GLY A 339 0.92 4.41 -27.13
CA GLY A 339 -0.31 3.62 -26.95
C GLY A 339 -0.97 3.84 -25.59
N CYS A 340 -0.17 3.83 -24.52
CA CYS A 340 -0.58 4.12 -23.16
C CYS A 340 -1.12 5.56 -23.07
N ALA A 341 -0.33 6.54 -23.49
CA ALA A 341 -0.70 7.96 -23.49
C ALA A 341 -2.00 8.25 -24.26
N HIS A 342 -2.15 7.68 -25.46
CA HIS A 342 -3.37 7.83 -26.24
C HIS A 342 -4.59 7.15 -25.58
N SER A 343 -4.40 6.04 -24.85
CA SER A 343 -5.49 5.35 -24.17
C SER A 343 -6.02 6.15 -22.98
N HIS A 344 -5.14 6.67 -22.13
CA HIS A 344 -5.54 7.53 -21.01
C HIS A 344 -6.12 8.86 -21.49
N ARG A 345 -5.55 9.48 -22.53
CA ARG A 345 -6.14 10.68 -23.15
C ARG A 345 -7.60 10.45 -23.57
N ARG A 346 -7.92 9.30 -24.19
CA ARG A 346 -9.30 8.94 -24.56
C ARG A 346 -10.19 8.67 -23.34
N ILE A 347 -9.66 8.13 -22.25
CA ILE A 347 -10.40 8.06 -20.98
C ILE A 347 -10.70 9.46 -20.45
N TRP A 348 -9.78 10.41 -20.55
CA TRP A 348 -10.03 11.80 -20.14
C TRP A 348 -11.12 12.46 -20.97
N GLU A 349 -11.22 12.17 -22.28
CA GLU A 349 -12.34 12.63 -23.11
C GLU A 349 -13.68 12.16 -22.54
N VAL A 350 -13.77 10.88 -22.15
CA VAL A 350 -14.97 10.32 -21.50
C VAL A 350 -15.22 10.97 -20.12
N ALA A 351 -14.17 11.11 -19.30
CA ALA A 351 -14.28 11.69 -17.96
C ALA A 351 -14.69 13.17 -18.00
N ALA A 352 -14.25 13.93 -19.01
CA ALA A 352 -14.60 15.34 -19.19
C ALA A 352 -16.09 15.56 -19.52
N GLU A 353 -16.75 14.55 -20.08
CA GLU A 353 -18.19 14.57 -20.39
C GLU A 353 -19.07 14.07 -19.23
N ARG A 354 -18.49 13.33 -18.28
CA ARG A 354 -19.20 12.74 -17.14
C ARG A 354 -19.32 13.72 -15.97
N ALA A 355 -20.48 13.74 -15.31
CA ALA A 355 -20.67 14.55 -14.11
C ALA A 355 -20.01 13.93 -12.86
N ALA A 356 -20.01 12.59 -12.77
CA ALA A 356 -19.34 11.85 -11.71
C ALA A 356 -17.86 11.58 -12.06
N PRO A 357 -16.98 11.44 -11.06
CA PRO A 357 -15.60 11.03 -11.27
C PRO A 357 -15.48 9.70 -12.03
N THR A 358 -14.31 9.48 -12.61
CA THR A 358 -14.00 8.31 -13.42
C THR A 358 -12.79 7.59 -12.85
N LEU A 359 -12.91 6.28 -12.61
CA LEU A 359 -11.79 5.43 -12.22
C LEU A 359 -11.12 4.89 -13.49
N ALA A 360 -9.84 5.19 -13.69
CA ALA A 360 -9.02 4.57 -14.72
C ALA A 360 -8.24 3.43 -14.08
N LEU A 361 -8.26 2.26 -14.70
CA LEU A 361 -7.48 1.09 -14.30
C LEU A 361 -6.70 0.59 -15.51
N GLU A 362 -5.47 0.13 -15.32
CA GLU A 362 -4.76 -0.70 -16.28
C GLU A 362 -5.11 -2.18 -16.07
N ASP A 363 -4.86 -3.03 -17.08
CA ASP A 363 -5.21 -4.46 -17.02
C ASP A 363 -4.27 -5.30 -16.14
N ASP A 364 -3.21 -4.69 -15.64
CA ASP A 364 -2.26 -5.22 -14.67
C ASP A 364 -2.60 -4.85 -13.22
N ALA A 365 -3.55 -3.95 -12.97
CA ALA A 365 -3.96 -3.54 -11.62
C ALA A 365 -4.35 -4.72 -10.70
N GLN A 366 -4.01 -4.60 -9.41
CA GLN A 366 -4.34 -5.53 -8.33
C GLN A 366 -4.92 -4.81 -7.11
N VAL A 367 -6.06 -5.28 -6.62
CA VAL A 367 -6.63 -4.85 -5.32
C VAL A 367 -6.45 -5.89 -4.21
N VAL A 368 -5.80 -7.01 -4.54
CA VAL A 368 -5.47 -8.10 -3.61
C VAL A 368 -3.99 -8.38 -3.74
N PHE A 369 -3.22 -7.95 -2.76
CA PHE A 369 -1.77 -8.07 -2.70
C PHE A 369 -1.31 -8.15 -1.24
N ASP A 370 -0.11 -8.66 -1.00
CA ASP A 370 0.46 -8.75 0.35
C ASP A 370 0.94 -7.36 0.79
N ARG A 371 0.53 -6.93 1.99
CA ARG A 371 0.96 -5.66 2.61
C ARG A 371 1.95 -5.91 3.75
N ASN A 372 2.74 -6.97 3.63
CA ASN A 372 3.72 -7.38 4.63
C ASN A 372 3.05 -7.63 5.99
N GLU A 373 3.48 -6.90 7.03
CA GLU A 373 2.99 -7.04 8.40
C GLU A 373 1.50 -6.65 8.55
N LEU A 374 0.92 -5.93 7.57
CA LEU A 374 -0.49 -5.53 7.55
C LEU A 374 -1.41 -6.58 6.89
N GLY A 375 -0.86 -7.72 6.48
CA GLY A 375 -1.60 -8.81 5.84
C GLY A 375 -2.11 -8.46 4.45
N MET A 376 -3.10 -9.20 3.95
CA MET A 376 -3.58 -9.04 2.58
C MET A 376 -4.45 -7.79 2.38
N SER A 377 -4.13 -7.00 1.37
CA SER A 377 -5.07 -6.04 0.78
C SER A 377 -6.26 -6.78 0.16
N SER A 378 -7.41 -6.12 0.08
CA SER A 378 -8.63 -6.68 -0.47
C SER A 378 -9.54 -5.61 -1.06
N GLY A 379 -10.61 -6.03 -1.74
CA GLY A 379 -11.65 -5.10 -2.19
C GLY A 379 -12.26 -4.26 -1.07
N LYS A 380 -12.28 -4.78 0.17
CA LYS A 380 -12.74 -4.02 1.35
C LYS A 380 -11.80 -2.86 1.65
N VAL A 381 -10.49 -3.13 1.77
CA VAL A 381 -9.46 -2.12 2.02
C VAL A 381 -9.49 -1.04 0.95
N PHE A 382 -9.50 -1.46 -0.32
CA PHE A 382 -9.62 -0.56 -1.47
C PHE A 382 -10.84 0.37 -1.34
N THR A 383 -12.01 -0.21 -1.06
CA THR A 383 -13.27 0.54 -1.02
C THR A 383 -13.30 1.54 0.14
N GLU A 384 -12.86 1.11 1.32
CA GLU A 384 -12.76 1.93 2.52
C GLU A 384 -11.84 3.13 2.29
N ARG A 385 -10.60 2.88 1.86
CA ARG A 385 -9.61 3.92 1.63
C ARG A 385 -10.02 4.90 0.55
N LEU A 386 -10.61 4.41 -0.55
CA LEU A 386 -11.12 5.27 -1.61
C LEU A 386 -12.23 6.20 -1.10
N VAL A 387 -13.16 5.70 -0.28
CA VAL A 387 -14.21 6.54 0.28
C VAL A 387 -13.63 7.60 1.23
N LEU A 388 -12.70 7.21 2.11
CA LEU A 388 -12.05 8.15 3.02
C LEU A 388 -11.31 9.24 2.24
N ALA A 389 -10.56 8.88 1.21
CA ALA A 389 -9.85 9.84 0.36
C ALA A 389 -10.81 10.82 -0.33
N MET A 390 -11.90 10.32 -0.91
CA MET A 390 -12.90 11.17 -1.57
C MET A 390 -13.65 12.09 -0.60
N ARG A 391 -13.74 11.73 0.69
CA ARG A 391 -14.30 12.60 1.75
C ARG A 391 -13.34 13.70 2.16
N GLU A 392 -12.06 13.35 2.28
CA GLU A 392 -11.02 14.25 2.75
C GLU A 392 -10.73 15.35 1.72
N VAL A 393 -10.66 14.98 0.43
CA VAL A 393 -10.35 15.90 -0.67
C VAL A 393 -11.44 15.90 -1.75
N PRO A 394 -12.68 16.34 -1.47
CA PRO A 394 -13.81 16.22 -2.40
C PRO A 394 -13.67 17.06 -3.68
N ASP A 395 -12.74 18.01 -3.73
CA ASP A 395 -12.45 18.90 -4.85
C ASP A 395 -11.15 18.54 -5.61
N PHE A 396 -10.74 17.27 -5.56
CA PHE A 396 -9.56 16.75 -6.28
C PHE A 396 -9.66 16.88 -7.81
N ASP A 397 -8.50 16.97 -8.47
CA ASP A 397 -8.39 16.72 -9.92
C ASP A 397 -8.05 15.26 -10.21
N VAL A 398 -7.07 14.70 -9.47
CA VAL A 398 -6.62 13.30 -9.60
C VAL A 398 -6.37 12.70 -8.20
N LEU A 399 -6.83 11.47 -7.99
CA LEU A 399 -6.44 10.60 -6.87
C LEU A 399 -5.70 9.39 -7.41
N TYR A 400 -4.40 9.29 -7.18
CA TYR A 400 -3.61 8.10 -7.49
C TYR A 400 -3.90 7.01 -6.46
N LEU A 401 -4.20 5.81 -6.94
CA LEU A 401 -4.56 4.66 -6.09
C LEU A 401 -3.43 3.64 -6.00
N GLY A 402 -2.54 3.62 -6.98
CA GLY A 402 -1.21 3.03 -6.89
C GLY A 402 -0.23 4.06 -7.46
N TRP A 403 0.88 4.29 -6.77
CA TRP A 403 1.81 5.37 -7.10
C TRP A 403 3.25 4.95 -6.79
N SER A 404 4.19 5.60 -7.48
CA SER A 404 5.62 5.57 -7.17
C SER A 404 6.21 6.96 -7.33
N GLY A 405 7.28 7.28 -6.61
CA GLY A 405 7.89 8.60 -6.59
C GLY A 405 7.50 9.43 -5.37
N TRP A 406 7.64 10.74 -5.51
CA TRP A 406 7.70 11.67 -4.37
C TRP A 406 6.34 12.28 -4.04
N ARG A 407 5.98 12.21 -2.75
CA ARG A 407 4.77 12.76 -2.15
C ARG A 407 5.14 13.73 -1.03
N GLY A 408 4.34 14.79 -0.82
CA GLY A 408 4.41 15.55 0.44
C GLY A 408 5.67 16.39 0.70
N GLY A 409 6.55 16.62 -0.29
CA GLY A 409 7.58 17.65 -0.19
C GLY A 409 8.97 17.10 0.13
N HIS A 410 9.68 16.68 -0.92
CA HIS A 410 11.15 16.55 -0.87
C HIS A 410 11.86 17.93 -0.87
N PHE A 411 11.15 18.99 -0.44
CA PHE A 411 11.53 20.41 -0.37
C PHE A 411 12.12 21.04 -1.65
N LYS A 412 11.96 20.45 -2.86
CA LYS A 412 12.47 21.14 -4.06
C LYS A 412 11.63 22.37 -4.44
N LEU A 413 10.31 22.36 -4.19
CA LEU A 413 9.43 23.49 -4.60
C LEU A 413 8.23 23.82 -3.68
N ARG A 414 7.87 23.02 -2.67
CA ARG A 414 6.72 23.30 -1.79
C ARG A 414 7.13 23.19 -0.33
N GLU A 415 6.77 24.22 0.45
CA GLU A 415 7.17 24.39 1.86
C GLU A 415 6.06 24.08 2.86
N ASP A 416 4.81 23.87 2.40
CA ASP A 416 3.66 23.65 3.28
C ASP A 416 3.45 22.14 3.55
N GLU A 417 3.32 21.76 4.83
CA GLU A 417 2.96 20.41 5.27
C GLU A 417 1.48 20.12 4.92
N ASP A 418 1.21 18.95 4.34
CA ASP A 418 -0.15 18.48 4.03
C ASP A 418 -0.68 17.63 5.19
N GLU A 419 -1.77 18.06 5.83
CA GLU A 419 -2.31 17.49 7.07
C GLU A 419 -3.27 16.29 6.85
N GLY A 420 -3.24 15.68 5.67
CA GLY A 420 -4.18 14.60 5.35
C GLY A 420 -4.05 13.36 6.26
N GLU A 421 -5.12 12.58 6.44
CA GLU A 421 -5.03 11.29 7.15
C GLU A 421 -4.85 10.14 6.17
N VAL A 422 -5.58 10.15 5.05
CA VAL A 422 -5.54 9.07 4.04
C VAL A 422 -5.13 9.54 2.65
N VAL A 423 -4.78 10.81 2.49
CA VAL A 423 -4.20 11.34 1.24
C VAL A 423 -2.99 12.22 1.49
N ARG A 424 -2.13 12.33 0.48
CA ARG A 424 -1.05 13.33 0.43
C ARG A 424 -1.02 13.99 -0.92
N GLN A 425 -0.73 15.28 -0.97
CA GLN A 425 -0.60 16.00 -2.22
C GLN A 425 0.62 15.48 -3.01
N VAL A 426 0.42 15.32 -4.31
CA VAL A 426 1.46 14.89 -5.24
C VAL A 426 2.43 16.04 -5.48
N GLU A 427 3.72 15.75 -5.33
CA GLU A 427 4.80 16.56 -5.91
C GLU A 427 5.13 16.05 -7.31
N TYR A 428 5.58 14.79 -7.41
CA TYR A 428 5.96 14.16 -8.66
C TYR A 428 5.84 12.63 -8.53
N VAL A 429 4.68 12.08 -8.91
CA VAL A 429 4.44 10.64 -8.85
C VAL A 429 4.25 10.04 -10.25
N TRP A 430 4.88 8.90 -10.46
CA TRP A 430 4.75 8.04 -11.63
C TRP A 430 3.67 6.98 -11.43
N THR A 431 3.55 6.13 -12.45
CA THR A 431 2.53 5.09 -12.69
C THR A 431 1.11 5.61 -12.94
N THR A 432 0.41 4.90 -13.82
CA THR A 432 -1.00 5.11 -14.16
C THR A 432 -1.85 3.86 -13.94
N VAL A 433 -1.32 2.87 -13.19
CA VAL A 433 -1.97 1.58 -12.90
C VAL A 433 -3.41 1.76 -12.41
N ALA A 434 -3.64 2.74 -11.53
CA ALA A 434 -4.97 3.11 -11.08
C ALA A 434 -5.04 4.54 -10.57
N TYR A 435 -6.04 5.29 -11.03
CA TYR A 435 -6.36 6.62 -10.48
C TYR A 435 -7.83 6.99 -10.70
N VAL A 436 -8.36 7.85 -9.83
CA VAL A 436 -9.64 8.53 -10.05
C VAL A 436 -9.36 9.92 -10.60
N VAL A 437 -10.07 10.31 -11.67
CA VAL A 437 -10.01 11.65 -12.23
C VAL A 437 -11.38 12.32 -12.16
N SER A 438 -11.41 13.56 -11.68
CA SER A 438 -12.64 14.37 -11.68
C SER A 438 -12.91 14.95 -13.06
N GLN A 439 -14.14 15.41 -13.31
CA GLN A 439 -14.45 16.08 -14.58
C GLN A 439 -13.56 17.30 -14.81
N ALA A 440 -13.27 18.07 -13.75
CA ALA A 440 -12.41 19.24 -13.82
C ALA A 440 -10.96 18.86 -14.12
N GLY A 441 -10.44 17.83 -13.44
CA GLY A 441 -9.10 17.29 -13.69
C GLY A 441 -8.93 16.80 -15.13
N ALA A 442 -9.90 16.03 -15.64
CA ALA A 442 -9.88 15.54 -17.02
C ALA A 442 -9.85 16.68 -18.05
N LYS A 443 -10.62 17.75 -17.83
CA LYS A 443 -10.61 18.93 -18.71
C LYS A 443 -9.27 19.68 -18.68
N LYS A 444 -8.64 19.79 -17.50
CA LYS A 444 -7.29 20.38 -17.37
C LYS A 444 -6.24 19.56 -18.11
N LEU A 445 -6.24 18.24 -17.90
CA LEU A 445 -5.35 17.31 -18.58
C LEU A 445 -5.49 17.38 -20.10
N LEU A 446 -6.72 17.37 -20.62
CA LEU A 446 -6.98 17.50 -22.07
C LEU A 446 -6.52 18.85 -22.64
N ALA A 447 -6.70 19.94 -21.89
CA ALA A 447 -6.26 21.27 -22.32
C ALA A 447 -4.73 21.37 -22.43
N ALA A 448 -4.00 20.65 -21.57
CA ALA A 448 -2.54 20.58 -21.61
C ALA A 448 -2.02 19.56 -22.64
N ALA A 449 -2.78 18.50 -22.94
CA ALA A 449 -2.38 17.37 -23.78
C ALA A 449 -2.54 17.61 -25.30
N CYS A 450 -2.07 18.74 -25.83
CA CYS A 450 -2.19 19.08 -27.25
C CYS A 450 -0.90 19.67 -27.87
N PRO A 451 0.05 18.82 -28.30
CA PRO A 451 0.08 17.37 -28.08
C PRO A 451 0.60 17.02 -26.68
N MET A 452 0.25 15.84 -26.18
CA MET A 452 0.97 15.25 -25.05
C MET A 452 2.38 14.90 -25.53
N SER A 453 3.39 15.53 -24.94
CA SER A 453 4.79 15.43 -25.40
C SER A 453 5.70 14.74 -24.39
N GLN A 454 5.17 13.78 -23.64
CA GLN A 454 5.84 12.95 -22.63
C GLN A 454 5.07 11.62 -22.50
N PRO A 455 5.66 10.54 -21.95
CA PRO A 455 4.90 9.42 -21.38
C PRO A 455 3.81 9.92 -20.42
N VAL A 456 2.70 9.18 -20.29
CA VAL A 456 1.49 9.71 -19.63
C VAL A 456 1.68 9.98 -18.14
N ASP A 457 2.38 9.09 -17.45
CA ASP A 457 2.80 9.23 -16.06
C ASP A 457 3.69 10.47 -15.90
N ASN A 458 4.75 10.59 -16.72
CA ASN A 458 5.63 11.76 -16.74
C ASN A 458 4.87 13.06 -17.01
N PHE A 459 3.91 13.02 -17.94
CA PHE A 459 3.04 14.15 -18.24
C PHE A 459 2.21 14.54 -17.02
N MET A 460 1.49 13.60 -16.41
CA MET A 460 0.64 13.88 -15.25
C MET A 460 1.47 14.36 -14.04
N ALA A 461 2.63 13.75 -13.80
CA ALA A 461 3.57 14.14 -12.76
C ALA A 461 4.05 15.58 -12.94
N TRP A 462 4.44 15.95 -14.16
CA TRP A 462 4.81 17.33 -14.49
C TRP A 462 3.64 18.30 -14.30
N GLU A 463 2.44 17.97 -14.76
CA GLU A 463 1.27 18.85 -14.56
C GLU A 463 0.94 19.05 -13.06
N ALA A 464 1.12 18.02 -12.23
CA ALA A 464 0.97 18.11 -10.78
C ALA A 464 2.06 18.97 -10.13
N SER A 465 3.33 18.75 -10.48
CA SER A 465 4.48 19.47 -9.92
C SER A 465 4.41 20.97 -10.19
N GLN A 466 3.89 21.33 -11.36
CA GLN A 466 3.68 22.73 -11.75
C GLN A 466 2.43 23.37 -11.12
N GLY A 467 1.73 22.67 -10.23
CA GLY A 467 0.53 23.15 -9.55
C GLY A 467 -0.68 23.33 -10.48
N ARG A 468 -0.64 22.74 -11.68
CA ARG A 468 -1.76 22.81 -12.64
C ARG A 468 -2.82 21.75 -12.36
N LEU A 469 -2.48 20.71 -11.58
CA LEU A 469 -3.40 19.70 -11.08
C LEU A 469 -3.40 19.66 -9.55
N LYS A 470 -4.61 19.62 -8.97
CA LYS A 470 -4.85 19.28 -7.57
C LYS A 470 -4.84 17.76 -7.42
N SER A 471 -3.64 17.20 -7.46
CA SER A 471 -3.41 15.75 -7.44
C SER A 471 -3.02 15.26 -6.05
N PHE A 472 -3.54 14.11 -5.66
CA PHE A 472 -3.20 13.44 -4.40
C PHE A 472 -2.90 11.96 -4.63
N VAL A 473 -2.07 11.39 -3.78
CA VAL A 473 -1.96 9.94 -3.60
C VAL A 473 -2.90 9.50 -2.47
N VAL A 474 -3.51 8.34 -2.63
CA VAL A 474 -4.23 7.66 -1.54
C VAL A 474 -3.24 6.78 -0.78
N LEU A 475 -3.26 6.89 0.54
CA LEU A 475 -2.39 6.16 1.46
C LEU A 475 -3.08 4.91 2.01
N ASP A 476 -2.34 3.82 2.13
CA ASP A 476 -2.69 2.73 3.06
C ASP A 476 -1.97 2.87 4.42
N GLU A 477 -2.37 2.07 5.40
CA GLU A 477 -1.94 2.13 6.81
C GLU A 477 -0.42 1.94 7.03
N GLY A 478 0.29 1.39 6.04
CA GLY A 478 1.73 1.15 6.10
C GLY A 478 2.56 2.11 5.27
N ASP A 479 1.90 3.03 4.58
CA ASP A 479 2.59 3.99 3.72
C ASP A 479 3.12 5.17 4.57
N ASP A 480 4.43 5.38 4.57
CA ASP A 480 5.10 6.48 5.28
C ASP A 480 5.83 7.45 4.33
N ASP A 481 6.32 8.58 4.86
CA ASP A 481 6.96 9.62 4.03
C ASP A 481 8.26 9.15 3.34
N ASP A 482 8.85 8.03 3.81
CA ASP A 482 10.02 7.40 3.22
C ASP A 482 9.65 6.38 2.11
N SER A 483 8.36 6.09 1.94
CA SER A 483 7.87 5.11 0.98
C SER A 483 7.99 5.63 -0.45
N TRP A 484 8.86 5.00 -1.24
CA TRP A 484 9.01 5.30 -2.67
C TRP A 484 7.79 4.90 -3.51
N ALA A 485 7.03 3.90 -3.10
CA ALA A 485 5.83 3.46 -3.79
C ALA A 485 4.82 2.93 -2.79
N GLY A 486 3.54 2.96 -3.15
CA GLY A 486 2.47 2.50 -2.26
C GLY A 486 1.06 2.76 -2.80
N GLY A 487 0.13 2.83 -1.86
CA GLY A 487 -1.29 3.01 -2.12
C GLY A 487 -2.11 1.72 -1.94
N VAL A 488 -3.33 1.75 -2.50
CA VAL A 488 -4.37 0.73 -2.29
C VAL A 488 -4.61 -0.13 -3.52
N VAL A 489 -3.80 0.06 -4.56
CA VAL A 489 -3.72 -0.74 -5.77
C VAL A 489 -2.26 -1.00 -6.09
N ASP A 490 -1.92 -2.26 -6.33
CA ASP A 490 -0.60 -2.70 -6.76
C ASP A 490 -0.63 -3.06 -8.26
N GLN A 491 0.55 -3.20 -8.87
CA GLN A 491 0.73 -3.58 -10.26
C GLN A 491 1.19 -5.04 -10.37
N LEU A 492 0.47 -5.88 -11.12
CA LEU A 492 0.96 -7.20 -11.44
C LEU A 492 2.11 -7.11 -12.44
N ASP A 493 3.33 -7.38 -11.99
CA ASP A 493 4.46 -7.54 -12.90
C ASP A 493 4.34 -8.86 -13.69
N PHE A 494 3.99 -8.76 -14.97
CA PHE A 494 3.93 -9.90 -15.88
C PHE A 494 5.35 -10.30 -16.31
N GLN A 495 6.06 -10.99 -15.42
CA GLN A 495 7.42 -11.46 -15.69
C GLN A 495 7.48 -12.34 -16.96
N GLY A 496 8.34 -11.97 -17.91
CA GLY A 496 8.60 -12.73 -19.14
C GLY A 496 7.72 -12.36 -20.34
N ASP A 497 6.88 -11.33 -20.23
CA ASP A 497 6.12 -10.81 -21.37
C ASP A 497 7.01 -9.95 -22.28
N SER A 498 7.42 -10.52 -23.41
CA SER A 498 8.27 -9.85 -24.42
C SER A 498 7.64 -8.62 -25.09
N ASP A 499 6.35 -8.37 -24.86
CA ASP A 499 5.58 -7.29 -25.48
C ASP A 499 5.33 -6.10 -24.55
N ILE A 500 5.87 -6.13 -23.31
CA ILE A 500 5.90 -5.00 -22.38
C ILE A 500 7.31 -4.43 -22.36
N GLN A 501 7.45 -3.15 -22.72
CA GLN A 501 8.59 -2.34 -22.32
C GLN A 501 8.02 -1.25 -21.40
N LYS A 502 8.58 -1.11 -20.19
CA LYS A 502 8.16 -0.07 -19.25
C LYS A 502 8.47 1.31 -19.86
N SER A 503 7.63 2.30 -19.54
CA SER A 503 7.70 3.67 -20.09
C SER A 503 8.62 4.61 -19.32
N ASP A 504 9.44 4.08 -18.40
CA ASP A 504 10.27 4.91 -17.52
C ASP A 504 11.40 5.64 -18.27
N GLY A 505 11.65 5.32 -19.54
CA GLY A 505 12.51 6.11 -20.43
C GLY A 505 13.93 6.31 -19.90
N GLY A 506 14.35 5.47 -18.94
CA GLY A 506 15.58 5.64 -18.18
C GLY A 506 15.62 4.77 -16.93
N ILE A 507 16.51 3.78 -16.99
CA ILE A 507 17.17 3.15 -15.83
C ILE A 507 16.29 2.20 -14.98
N GLN A 508 15.66 1.21 -15.63
CA GLN A 508 15.55 -0.16 -15.12
C GLN A 508 16.08 -1.16 -16.16
N GLY A 509 17.37 -1.01 -16.53
CA GLY A 509 18.10 -2.02 -17.31
C GLY A 509 18.13 -1.85 -18.83
N ASP A 510 17.43 -0.87 -19.40
CA ASP A 510 17.49 -0.55 -20.84
C ASP A 510 18.58 0.50 -21.17
N ASP A 511 19.31 0.32 -22.28
CA ASP A 511 20.36 1.25 -22.72
C ASP A 511 19.72 2.54 -23.24
N VAL A 512 19.99 3.67 -22.57
CA VAL A 512 19.52 5.02 -22.94
C VAL A 512 19.85 5.37 -24.41
N LYS A 513 20.89 4.76 -24.98
CA LYS A 513 21.28 4.95 -26.39
C LYS A 513 20.26 4.37 -27.38
N ASP A 514 19.47 3.37 -26.99
CA ASP A 514 18.49 2.74 -27.87
C ASP A 514 17.32 3.67 -28.22
N PHE A 515 17.10 4.69 -27.39
CA PHE A 515 15.98 5.64 -27.53
C PHE A 515 16.41 7.07 -27.86
N ALA A 516 17.71 7.37 -27.76
CA ALA A 516 18.27 8.67 -28.09
C ALA A 516 18.15 8.95 -29.60
N VAL A 517 17.63 10.13 -29.96
CA VAL A 517 17.63 10.56 -31.36
C VAL A 517 19.05 11.03 -31.73
N LEU A 518 19.82 10.14 -32.37
CA LEU A 518 21.19 10.44 -32.81
C LEU A 518 21.19 11.62 -33.82
N GLY A 519 21.96 12.67 -33.52
CA GLY A 519 22.23 13.78 -34.45
C GLY A 519 21.59 15.13 -34.13
N GLN A 520 21.25 15.39 -32.87
CA GLN A 520 20.99 16.75 -32.36
C GLN A 520 22.03 17.15 -31.31
#